data_AF-A0A7S0G969-F1
#
_entry.id   AF-A0A7S0G969-F1
#
_cell.length_a   1.000
_cell.length_b   1.000
_cell.length_c   1.000
_cell.angle_alpha   90.00
_cell.angle_beta   90.00
_cell.angle_gamma   90.00
#
_symmetry.space_group_name_H-M   'P 1'
#
loop_
_entity.id
_entity.type
_entity.pdbx_description
1 polymer ?
#
loop_
_entity_poly.entity_id
_entity_poly.type
_entity_poly.pdbx_seq_one_letter_code
_entity_poly.pdbx_strand_id
1 'polypeptide(L)'
;MDAPLTDKGRNEAAAVRVKARNFQNPPELVVTSPLCRAVQTAIIAFSDHLPQNINDDNRKGNSKKKNNATIPFVAHDLAREDHGVHICDKRRPRSQQGAEFPQVDFTMVKSEEDDLFRNDQRESADEVCERIYQFLEWLRDRSEENIAVTTHSGWLMSLFNGVLECDESLKVWFGTGEMRSVKLVFQTLN
;
A
#
# COMPACT_ATOMS: atom_id res chain seq x y z
N MET A 1 18.31 -2.13 -6.06
CA MET A 1 17.01 -2.15 -6.74
C MET A 1 15.96 -2.63 -5.76
N ASP A 2 14.75 -2.06 -5.78
CA ASP A 2 13.58 -2.51 -5.02
C ASP A 2 13.88 -2.98 -3.58
N ALA A 3 14.38 -2.07 -2.74
CA ALA A 3 14.92 -2.44 -1.44
C ALA A 3 13.85 -3.07 -0.53
N PRO A 4 14.15 -4.21 0.14
CA PRO A 4 13.26 -4.80 1.14
C PRO A 4 13.29 -4.00 2.46
N LEU A 5 12.37 -4.32 3.37
CA LEU A 5 12.42 -3.79 4.74
C LEU A 5 13.70 -4.22 5.46
N THR A 6 14.19 -3.34 6.34
CA THR A 6 15.17 -3.67 7.38
C THR A 6 14.47 -4.36 8.56
N ASP A 7 15.24 -4.88 9.53
CA ASP A 7 14.66 -5.42 10.77
C ASP A 7 13.85 -4.38 11.54
N LYS A 8 14.35 -3.14 11.59
CA LYS A 8 13.62 -2.01 12.17
C LYS A 8 12.27 -1.80 11.47
N GLY A 9 12.26 -1.76 10.14
CA GLY A 9 11.03 -1.58 9.36
C GLY A 9 10.02 -2.71 9.55
N ARG A 10 10.50 -3.96 9.67
CA ARG A 10 9.65 -5.11 10.01
C ARG A 10 8.99 -4.95 11.38
N ASN A 11 9.75 -4.52 12.39
CA ASN A 11 9.24 -4.29 13.74
C ASN A 11 8.22 -3.15 13.78
N GLU A 12 8.45 -2.08 13.02
CA GLU A 12 7.50 -0.96 12.87
C GLU A 12 6.19 -1.44 12.22
N ALA A 13 6.26 -2.21 11.14
CA ALA A 13 5.07 -2.81 10.51
C ALA A 13 4.33 -3.78 11.46
N ALA A 14 5.06 -4.55 12.27
CA ALA A 14 4.48 -5.43 13.27
C ALA A 14 3.77 -4.65 14.40
N ALA A 15 4.28 -3.47 14.77
CA ALA A 15 3.60 -2.58 15.72
C ALA A 15 2.26 -2.06 15.14
N VAL A 16 2.24 -1.72 13.85
CA VAL A 16 1.00 -1.32 13.14
C VAL A 16 -0.06 -2.42 13.18
N ARG A 17 0.33 -3.69 13.07
CA ARG A 17 -0.59 -4.84 13.15
C ARG A 17 -1.45 -4.82 14.41
N VAL A 18 -0.89 -4.39 15.54
CA VAL A 18 -1.65 -4.29 16.81
C VAL A 18 -2.81 -3.31 16.70
N LYS A 19 -2.65 -2.22 15.96
CA LYS A 19 -3.72 -1.27 15.65
C LYS A 19 -4.68 -1.87 14.62
N ALA A 20 -4.16 -2.41 13.52
CA ALA A 20 -4.95 -2.95 12.42
C ALA A 20 -5.94 -4.05 12.85
N ARG A 21 -5.48 -5.01 13.66
CA ARG A 21 -6.32 -6.12 14.16
C ARG A 21 -7.49 -5.69 15.06
N ASN A 22 -7.41 -4.47 15.59
CA ASN A 22 -8.34 -3.92 16.57
C ASN A 22 -9.27 -2.86 15.96
N PHE A 23 -9.22 -2.64 14.64
CA PHE A 23 -10.20 -1.77 13.99
C PHE A 23 -11.61 -2.31 14.20
N GLN A 24 -12.52 -1.42 14.60
CA GLN A 24 -13.94 -1.74 14.71
C GLN A 24 -14.52 -2.10 13.33
N ASN A 25 -14.12 -1.35 12.30
CA ASN A 25 -14.41 -1.62 10.89
C ASN A 25 -13.08 -1.94 10.20
N PRO A 26 -12.74 -3.24 9.99
CA PRO A 26 -11.50 -3.61 9.32
C PRO A 26 -11.56 -3.22 7.83
N PRO A 27 -10.41 -3.08 7.16
CA PRO A 27 -10.37 -2.86 5.72
C PRO A 27 -11.04 -4.01 4.96
N GLU A 28 -11.70 -3.69 3.86
CA GLU A 28 -12.29 -4.64 2.91
C GLU A 28 -11.36 -4.87 1.70
N LEU A 29 -10.35 -4.01 1.54
CA LEU A 29 -9.29 -4.09 0.55
C LEU A 29 -7.99 -3.55 1.15
N VAL A 30 -6.88 -4.24 0.88
CA VAL A 30 -5.53 -3.71 1.13
C VAL A 30 -4.86 -3.44 -0.20
N VAL A 31 -4.58 -2.17 -0.48
CA VAL A 31 -3.82 -1.73 -1.64
C VAL A 31 -2.39 -1.49 -1.20
N THR A 32 -1.43 -1.93 -2.00
CA THR A 32 -0.02 -1.68 -1.74
C THR A 32 0.70 -1.15 -2.98
N SER A 33 1.69 -0.31 -2.76
CA SER A 33 2.68 -0.04 -3.79
C SER A 33 3.38 -1.35 -4.19
N PRO A 34 3.73 -1.54 -5.49
CA PRO A 34 4.44 -2.72 -5.95
C PRO A 34 5.94 -2.67 -5.64
N LEU A 35 6.39 -1.83 -4.70
CA LEU A 35 7.77 -1.85 -4.20
C LEU A 35 7.85 -2.78 -2.99
N CYS A 36 8.87 -3.63 -2.94
CA CYS A 36 9.05 -4.72 -1.98
C CYS A 36 8.84 -4.29 -0.52
N ARG A 37 9.42 -3.15 -0.12
CA ARG A 37 9.22 -2.60 1.24
C ARG A 37 7.75 -2.33 1.58
N ALA A 38 6.95 -1.83 0.64
CA ALA A 38 5.53 -1.54 0.87
C ALA A 38 4.69 -2.83 0.85
N VAL A 39 4.99 -3.75 -0.07
CA VAL A 39 4.37 -5.10 -0.09
C VAL A 39 4.61 -5.82 1.23
N GLN A 40 5.85 -5.84 1.73
CA GLN A 40 6.18 -6.44 3.02
C GLN A 40 5.48 -5.75 4.20
N THR A 41 5.43 -4.41 4.21
CA THR A 41 4.68 -3.66 5.23
C THR A 41 3.20 -4.06 5.24
N ALA A 42 2.55 -4.13 4.07
CA ALA A 42 1.15 -4.51 3.95
C ALA A 42 0.90 -5.91 4.50
N ILE A 43 1.72 -6.89 4.08
CA ILE A 43 1.63 -8.28 4.51
C ILE A 43 1.81 -8.40 6.03
N ILE A 44 2.79 -7.71 6.62
CA ILE A 44 3.05 -7.78 8.06
C ILE A 44 1.92 -7.09 8.85
N ALA A 45 1.59 -5.85 8.50
CA ALA A 45 0.63 -5.01 9.20
C ALA A 45 -0.79 -5.61 9.17
N PHE A 46 -1.16 -6.27 8.07
CA PHE A 46 -2.49 -6.84 7.88
C PHE A 46 -2.49 -8.38 7.84
N SER A 47 -1.48 -9.03 8.42
CA SER A 47 -1.32 -10.50 8.40
C SER A 47 -2.49 -11.28 9.02
N ASP A 48 -3.28 -10.66 9.89
CA ASP A 48 -4.50 -11.26 10.47
C ASP A 48 -5.65 -11.37 9.45
N HIS A 49 -5.56 -10.65 8.34
CA HIS A 49 -6.57 -10.51 7.28
C HIS A 49 -6.18 -11.22 5.96
N LEU A 50 -4.97 -11.76 5.89
CA LEU A 50 -4.48 -12.47 4.70
C LEU A 50 -5.36 -13.69 4.37
N PRO A 51 -5.45 -14.06 3.09
CA PRO A 51 -5.96 -15.37 2.69
C PRO A 51 -5.25 -16.46 3.48
N GLN A 52 -6.00 -17.29 4.21
CA GLN A 52 -5.38 -18.41 4.90
C GLN A 52 -4.82 -19.37 3.85
N ASN A 53 -3.53 -19.68 3.94
CA ASN A 53 -2.98 -20.84 3.26
C ASN A 53 -3.69 -22.08 3.84
N ILE A 54 -4.43 -22.80 2.98
CA ILE A 54 -5.19 -24.00 3.35
C ILE A 54 -4.28 -25.10 3.97
N ASN A 55 -2.95 -24.98 3.84
CA ASN A 55 -1.97 -25.97 4.29
C ASN A 55 -1.27 -25.64 5.63
N ASP A 56 -1.66 -24.59 6.36
CA ASP A 56 -1.02 -24.23 7.63
C ASP A 56 -1.61 -25.01 8.83
N ASP A 57 -1.32 -26.31 8.88
CA ASP A 57 -1.73 -27.27 9.93
C ASP A 57 -1.17 -26.95 11.34
N ASN A 58 -0.34 -25.90 11.47
CA ASN A 58 0.37 -25.57 12.70
C ASN A 58 -0.34 -24.57 13.63
N ARG A 59 -1.53 -24.07 13.27
CA ARG A 59 -2.37 -23.30 14.22
C ARG A 59 -3.30 -24.22 15.04
N LYS A 60 -2.73 -25.24 15.70
CA LYS A 60 -3.40 -25.99 16.76
C LYS A 60 -3.46 -25.16 18.05
N GLY A 61 -4.37 -24.19 18.09
CA GLY A 61 -4.62 -23.41 19.30
C GLY A 61 -6.00 -22.77 19.26
N ASN A 62 -6.96 -23.41 19.95
CA ASN A 62 -8.30 -23.00 20.40
C ASN A 62 -8.75 -21.54 20.17
N SER A 63 -8.70 -21.06 18.94
CA SER A 63 -9.21 -19.75 18.55
C SER A 63 -10.58 -20.00 17.95
N LYS A 64 -11.62 -19.72 18.76
CA LYS A 64 -13.02 -19.65 18.30
C LYS A 64 -13.05 -19.05 16.90
N LYS A 65 -13.64 -19.77 15.94
CA LYS A 65 -13.86 -19.33 14.55
C LYS A 65 -14.50 -17.93 14.55
N LYS A 66 -13.68 -16.88 14.52
CA LYS A 66 -14.10 -15.60 13.96
C LYS A 66 -14.20 -15.85 12.46
N ASN A 67 -15.30 -15.42 11.86
CA ASN A 67 -15.41 -15.31 10.41
C ASN A 67 -14.35 -14.30 9.94
N ASN A 68 -13.09 -14.72 9.81
CA ASN A 68 -12.06 -13.91 9.17
C ASN A 68 -12.33 -13.99 7.68
N ALA A 69 -13.20 -13.10 7.20
CA ALA A 69 -13.29 -12.83 5.78
C ALA A 69 -11.87 -12.50 5.30
N THR A 70 -11.39 -13.29 4.35
CA THR A 70 -10.13 -13.04 3.67
C THR A 70 -10.28 -11.73 2.90
N ILE A 71 -9.38 -10.78 3.14
CA ILE A 71 -9.40 -9.49 2.46
C ILE A 71 -8.45 -9.56 1.26
N PRO A 72 -8.86 -9.08 0.07
CA PRO A 72 -7.98 -8.99 -1.09
C PRO A 72 -6.82 -8.03 -0.84
N PHE A 73 -5.63 -8.42 -1.31
CA PHE A 73 -4.44 -7.58 -1.35
C PHE A 73 -4.10 -7.34 -2.82
N VAL A 74 -4.00 -6.07 -3.24
CA VAL A 74 -3.71 -5.70 -4.62
C VAL A 74 -2.50 -4.77 -4.69
N ALA A 75 -1.59 -5.01 -5.61
CA ALA A 75 -0.46 -4.14 -5.89
C ALA A 75 -0.80 -3.17 -7.02
N HIS A 76 -0.58 -1.86 -6.82
CA HIS A 76 -1.00 -0.83 -7.78
C HIS A 76 0.13 0.16 -8.07
N ASP A 77 0.54 0.28 -9.35
CA ASP A 77 1.67 1.14 -9.75
C ASP A 77 1.49 2.61 -9.33
N LEU A 78 0.28 3.16 -9.45
CA LEU A 78 -0.01 4.55 -9.03
C LEU A 78 0.27 4.84 -7.55
N ALA A 79 0.35 3.83 -6.68
CA ALA A 79 0.65 4.00 -5.25
C ALA A 79 2.17 4.02 -4.93
N ARG A 80 3.06 3.96 -5.93
CA ARG A 80 4.52 3.92 -5.73
C ARG A 80 5.13 5.24 -5.25
N GLU A 81 6.33 5.15 -4.66
CA GLU A 81 7.17 6.30 -4.34
C GLU A 81 7.54 7.05 -5.62
N ASP A 82 7.81 8.34 -5.48
CA ASP A 82 8.48 9.16 -6.49
C ASP A 82 9.64 8.36 -7.12
N HIS A 83 9.63 8.22 -8.43
CA HIS A 83 10.53 7.28 -9.12
C HIS A 83 11.58 7.93 -10.03
N GLY A 84 12.46 7.10 -10.58
CA GLY A 84 13.60 7.49 -11.40
C GLY A 84 14.85 7.82 -10.57
N VAL A 85 16.03 7.80 -11.21
CA VAL A 85 17.40 8.06 -10.68
C VAL A 85 17.82 7.18 -9.49
N HIS A 86 17.05 7.15 -8.42
CA HIS A 86 17.26 6.36 -7.22
C HIS A 86 16.85 4.90 -7.45
N ILE A 87 17.85 4.04 -7.71
CA ILE A 87 17.62 2.65 -8.08
C ILE A 87 16.82 1.85 -7.05
N CYS A 88 16.77 2.28 -5.78
CA CYS A 88 15.92 1.67 -4.75
C CYS A 88 14.42 1.76 -5.03
N ASP A 89 14.01 2.71 -5.89
CA ASP A 89 12.61 2.94 -6.30
C ASP A 89 12.28 2.30 -7.63
N LYS A 90 13.25 1.60 -8.25
CA LYS A 90 13.01 0.76 -9.42
C LYS A 90 12.44 -0.58 -8.97
N ARG A 91 11.23 -0.89 -9.43
CA ARG A 91 10.49 -2.13 -9.17
C ARG A 91 11.17 -3.33 -9.85
N ARG A 92 11.08 -4.52 -9.23
CA ARG A 92 11.49 -5.81 -9.83
C ARG A 92 10.44 -6.35 -10.81
N PRO A 93 10.81 -7.26 -11.73
CA PRO A 93 9.86 -7.89 -12.65
C PRO A 93 8.60 -8.39 -11.93
N ARG A 94 7.44 -8.19 -12.55
CA ARG A 94 6.13 -8.50 -11.95
C ARG A 94 6.01 -9.99 -11.63
N SER A 95 6.48 -10.86 -12.51
CA SER A 95 6.49 -12.31 -12.29
C SER A 95 7.32 -12.71 -11.08
N GLN A 96 8.48 -12.07 -10.87
CA GLN A 96 9.33 -12.29 -9.70
C GLN A 96 8.59 -11.93 -8.41
N GLN A 97 7.91 -10.78 -8.39
CA GLN A 97 7.17 -10.34 -7.21
C GLN A 97 5.94 -11.21 -6.93
N GLY A 98 5.20 -11.60 -7.96
CA GLY A 98 4.07 -12.51 -7.81
C GLY A 98 4.48 -13.88 -7.28
N ALA A 99 5.66 -14.37 -7.65
CA ALA A 99 6.22 -15.61 -7.11
C ALA A 99 6.67 -15.46 -5.64
N GLU A 100 7.23 -14.31 -5.26
CA GLU A 100 7.68 -14.05 -3.88
C GLU A 100 6.52 -13.75 -2.92
N PHE A 101 5.47 -13.08 -3.40
CA PHE A 101 4.32 -12.64 -2.61
C PHE A 101 3.00 -13.17 -3.22
N PRO A 102 2.77 -14.50 -3.22
CA PRO A 102 1.61 -15.11 -3.86
C PRO A 102 0.26 -14.70 -3.26
N GLN A 103 0.26 -14.11 -2.06
CA GLN A 103 -0.91 -13.56 -1.40
C GLN A 103 -1.34 -12.18 -1.91
N VAL A 104 -0.54 -11.52 -2.76
CA VAL A 104 -0.83 -10.20 -3.33
C VAL A 104 -1.12 -10.35 -4.82
N ASP A 105 -2.24 -9.77 -5.26
CA ASP A 105 -2.61 -9.70 -6.67
C ASP A 105 -1.86 -8.57 -7.36
N PHE A 106 -0.97 -8.93 -8.30
CA PHE A 106 -0.21 -8.00 -9.14
C PHE A 106 -0.83 -7.78 -10.53
N THR A 107 -2.07 -8.20 -10.78
CA THR A 107 -2.72 -8.06 -12.11
C THR A 107 -2.88 -6.60 -12.55
N MET A 108 -2.95 -5.67 -11.59
CA MET A 108 -3.01 -4.23 -11.89
C MET A 108 -1.66 -3.63 -12.32
N VAL A 109 -0.55 -4.30 -11.99
CA VAL A 109 0.77 -3.98 -12.53
C VAL A 109 0.82 -4.58 -13.94
N LYS A 110 0.69 -3.74 -14.97
CA LYS A 110 0.48 -4.23 -16.34
C LYS A 110 1.77 -4.69 -17.03
N SER A 111 2.87 -3.99 -16.77
CA SER A 111 4.16 -4.26 -17.40
C SER A 111 4.94 -5.32 -16.61
N GLU A 112 5.68 -6.18 -17.32
CA GLU A 112 6.60 -7.11 -16.64
C GLU A 112 7.72 -6.32 -15.95
N GLU A 113 8.43 -5.49 -16.72
CA GLU A 113 9.49 -4.61 -16.25
C GLU A 113 8.95 -3.25 -15.76
N ASP A 114 9.78 -2.49 -15.04
CA ASP A 114 9.43 -1.15 -14.56
C ASP A 114 9.61 -0.08 -15.65
N ASP A 115 8.59 0.05 -16.53
CA ASP A 115 8.58 0.99 -17.65
C ASP A 115 8.53 2.47 -17.21
N LEU A 116 8.09 2.72 -15.97
CA LEU A 116 7.99 4.06 -15.39
C LEU A 116 9.34 4.57 -14.88
N PHE A 117 10.31 3.71 -14.59
CA PHE A 117 11.59 4.13 -14.01
C PHE A 117 12.52 4.76 -15.07
N ARG A 118 12.85 6.05 -14.89
CA ARG A 118 13.81 6.80 -15.72
C ARG A 118 15.18 6.84 -15.05
N ASN A 119 16.25 6.50 -15.76
CA ASN A 119 17.61 6.50 -15.18
C ASN A 119 18.18 7.92 -15.01
N ASP A 120 17.71 8.87 -15.80
CA ASP A 120 18.25 10.22 -15.98
C ASP A 120 17.39 11.32 -15.36
N GLN A 121 16.14 11.01 -15.00
CA GLN A 121 15.19 12.00 -14.52
C GLN A 121 14.35 11.47 -13.35
N ARG A 122 14.26 12.26 -12.28
CA ARG A 122 13.28 12.02 -11.21
C ARG A 122 11.89 12.43 -11.68
N GLU A 123 10.87 11.70 -11.24
CA GLU A 123 9.49 12.15 -11.31
C GLU A 123 9.34 13.56 -10.73
N SER A 124 8.71 14.44 -11.51
CA SER A 124 8.43 15.80 -11.11
C SER A 124 7.24 15.85 -10.14
N ALA A 125 7.14 16.92 -9.36
CA ALA A 125 6.02 17.10 -8.43
C ALA A 125 4.65 17.05 -9.14
N ASP A 126 4.54 17.64 -10.33
CA ASP A 126 3.30 17.63 -11.12
C ASP A 126 2.95 16.21 -11.61
N GLU A 127 3.93 15.44 -12.09
CA GLU A 127 3.74 14.03 -12.47
C GLU A 127 3.29 13.18 -11.27
N VAL A 128 3.89 13.39 -10.09
CA VAL A 128 3.48 12.70 -8.84
C VAL A 128 2.04 13.07 -8.48
N CYS A 129 1.69 14.35 -8.47
CA CYS A 129 0.33 14.81 -8.14
C CYS A 129 -0.72 14.29 -9.12
N GLU A 130 -0.44 14.30 -10.42
CA GLU A 130 -1.31 13.74 -11.46
C GLU A 130 -1.52 12.23 -11.27
N ARG A 131 -0.42 11.50 -11.00
CA ARG A 131 -0.49 10.06 -10.71
C ARG A 131 -1.31 9.74 -9.46
N ILE A 132 -1.16 10.55 -8.41
CA ILE A 132 -1.96 10.43 -7.19
C ILE A 132 -3.43 10.73 -7.48
N TYR A 133 -3.74 11.74 -8.28
CA TYR A 133 -5.10 12.06 -8.67
C TYR A 133 -5.76 10.88 -9.39
N GLN A 134 -5.08 10.26 -10.36
CA GLN A 134 -5.56 9.05 -11.04
C GLN A 134 -5.79 7.88 -10.07
N PHE A 135 -4.95 7.75 -9.03
CA PHE A 135 -5.17 6.75 -7.98
C PHE A 135 -6.43 7.04 -7.16
N LEU A 136 -6.70 8.31 -6.84
CA LEU A 136 -7.92 8.72 -6.15
C LEU A 136 -9.17 8.50 -7.01
N GLU A 137 -9.10 8.73 -8.32
CA GLU A 137 -10.19 8.38 -9.23
C GLU A 137 -10.45 6.88 -9.27
N TRP A 138 -9.39 6.07 -9.28
CA TRP A 138 -9.54 4.62 -9.16
C TRP A 138 -10.16 4.21 -7.83
N LEU A 139 -9.79 4.86 -6.71
CA LEU A 139 -10.40 4.63 -5.40
C LEU A 139 -11.88 5.05 -5.36
N ARG A 140 -12.25 6.16 -6.01
CA ARG A 140 -13.64 6.65 -6.09
C ARG A 140 -14.58 5.60 -6.67
N ASP A 141 -14.09 4.84 -7.65
CA ASP A 141 -14.89 3.88 -8.39
C ASP A 141 -14.91 2.48 -7.73
N ARG A 142 -14.28 2.34 -6.54
CA ARG A 142 -14.33 1.11 -5.72
C ARG A 142 -15.66 0.97 -4.99
N SER A 143 -16.06 -0.29 -4.76
CA SER A 143 -17.24 -0.61 -3.96
C SER A 143 -16.93 -0.73 -2.46
N GLU A 144 -15.66 -0.92 -2.09
CA GLU A 144 -15.22 -0.99 -0.69
C GLU A 144 -15.28 0.37 0.00
N GLU A 145 -15.79 0.40 1.23
CA GLU A 145 -15.87 1.60 2.06
C GLU A 145 -14.59 1.82 2.87
N ASN A 146 -13.99 0.73 3.38
CA ASN A 146 -12.79 0.80 4.20
C ASN A 146 -11.60 0.21 3.44
N ILE A 147 -10.69 1.07 2.96
CA ILE A 147 -9.53 0.64 2.18
C ILE A 147 -8.25 1.02 2.93
N ALA A 148 -7.35 0.06 3.09
CA ALA A 148 -6.00 0.34 3.59
C ALA A 148 -5.05 0.54 2.40
N VAL A 149 -4.26 1.61 2.41
CA VAL A 149 -3.24 1.88 1.39
C VAL A 149 -1.87 1.88 2.04
N THR A 150 -0.98 0.98 1.60
CA THR A 150 0.42 0.92 2.03
C THR A 150 1.31 1.51 0.95
N THR A 151 1.89 2.67 1.22
CA THR A 151 2.63 3.49 0.25
C THR A 151 3.85 4.14 0.92
N HIS A 152 4.32 5.28 0.42
CA HIS A 152 5.60 5.89 0.77
C HIS A 152 5.43 7.35 1.18
N SER A 153 6.44 7.90 1.85
CA SER A 153 6.36 9.23 2.45
C SER A 153 6.30 10.36 1.42
N GLY A 154 7.02 10.25 0.28
CA GLY A 154 6.93 11.25 -0.79
C GLY A 154 5.53 11.29 -1.40
N TRP A 155 5.00 10.11 -1.73
CA TRP A 155 3.62 9.94 -2.18
C TRP A 155 2.59 10.53 -1.20
N LEU A 156 2.68 10.22 0.10
CA LEU A 156 1.75 10.74 1.12
C LEU A 156 1.89 12.26 1.29
N MET A 157 3.11 12.78 1.25
CA MET A 157 3.37 14.22 1.32
C MET A 157 2.67 14.94 0.17
N SER A 158 2.86 14.46 -1.07
CA SER A 158 2.23 15.00 -2.27
C SER A 158 0.71 14.86 -2.24
N LEU A 159 0.17 13.73 -1.75
CA LEU A 159 -1.27 13.54 -1.59
C LEU A 159 -1.88 14.63 -0.71
N PHE A 160 -1.37 14.81 0.51
CA PHE A 160 -1.99 15.71 1.50
C PHE A 160 -1.66 17.19 1.28
N ASN A 161 -0.57 17.52 0.59
CA ASN A 161 -0.15 18.91 0.36
C ASN A 161 -0.44 19.43 -1.05
N GLY A 162 -0.52 18.55 -2.04
CA GLY A 162 -0.68 18.92 -3.45
C GLY A 162 -2.01 18.54 -4.07
N VAL A 163 -2.65 17.46 -3.59
CA VAL A 163 -3.85 16.90 -4.24
C VAL A 163 -5.12 17.08 -3.42
N LEU A 164 -5.05 16.87 -2.10
CA LEU A 164 -6.22 16.97 -1.22
C LEU A 164 -6.38 18.35 -0.61
N GLU A 165 -7.63 18.79 -0.49
CA GLU A 165 -8.01 19.82 0.46
C GLU A 165 -8.30 19.16 1.82
N CYS A 166 -7.47 19.47 2.83
CA CYS A 166 -7.58 18.85 4.15
C CYS A 166 -7.02 19.74 5.27
N ASP A 167 -7.27 19.33 6.52
CA ASP A 167 -6.72 19.97 7.71
C ASP A 167 -5.18 20.03 7.70
N GLU A 168 -4.62 21.12 8.20
CA GLU A 168 -3.16 21.33 8.32
C GLU A 168 -2.45 20.23 9.12
N SER A 169 -3.16 19.57 10.05
CA SER A 169 -2.61 18.46 10.84
C SER A 169 -2.28 17.23 9.99
N LEU A 170 -2.91 17.07 8.81
CA LEU A 170 -2.65 15.96 7.90
C LEU A 170 -1.49 16.23 6.94
N LYS A 171 -1.10 17.50 6.78
CA LYS A 171 -0.05 17.96 5.88
C LYS A 171 1.37 17.69 6.40
N VAL A 172 1.50 17.27 7.64
CA VAL A 172 2.79 16.94 8.26
C VAL A 172 3.35 15.61 7.75
N TRP A 173 4.69 15.52 7.67
CA TRP A 173 5.40 14.34 7.20
C TRP A 173 5.00 13.07 7.97
N PHE A 174 4.82 11.98 7.25
CA PHE A 174 4.51 10.67 7.82
C PHE A 174 5.80 9.95 8.24
N GLY A 175 5.86 9.51 9.49
CA GLY A 175 6.93 8.67 9.99
C GLY A 175 6.91 7.27 9.37
N THR A 176 8.06 6.57 9.40
CA THR A 176 8.15 5.18 8.98
C THR A 176 7.27 4.30 9.87
N GLY A 177 6.43 3.46 9.25
CA GLY A 177 5.48 2.62 9.98
C GLY A 177 4.36 3.39 10.68
N GLU A 178 4.15 4.66 10.33
CA GLU A 178 3.00 5.42 10.81
C GLU A 178 1.73 5.03 10.05
N MET A 179 0.60 4.92 10.77
CA MET A 179 -0.72 4.68 10.20
C MET A 179 -1.70 5.76 10.65
N ARG A 180 -2.22 6.52 9.68
CA ARG A 180 -3.36 7.43 9.88
C ARG A 180 -4.62 6.84 9.25
N SER A 181 -5.76 7.21 9.82
CA SER A 181 -7.08 6.91 9.26
C SER A 181 -7.72 8.25 8.91
N VAL A 182 -8.21 8.37 7.68
CA VAL A 182 -8.83 9.60 7.17
C VAL A 182 -10.15 9.26 6.48
N LYS A 183 -11.08 10.20 6.47
CA LYS A 183 -12.30 10.10 5.66
C LYS A 183 -12.05 10.84 4.35
N LEU A 184 -12.06 10.10 3.25
CA LEU A 184 -11.98 10.67 1.90
C LEU A 184 -13.40 10.97 1.40
N VAL A 185 -13.61 12.15 0.81
CA VAL A 185 -14.90 12.58 0.27
C VAL A 185 -14.69 13.09 -1.14
N PHE A 186 -15.39 12.50 -2.11
CA PHE A 186 -15.40 12.95 -3.49
C PHE A 186 -16.57 13.92 -3.67
N GLN A 187 -16.28 15.12 -4.14
CA GLN A 187 -17.28 16.15 -4.44
C GLN A 187 -17.30 16.42 -5.93
N THR A 188 -18.49 16.46 -6.52
CA THR A 188 -18.66 16.99 -7.87
C THR A 188 -18.81 18.51 -7.74
N LEU A 189 -18.00 19.27 -8.47
CA LEU A 189 -18.22 20.71 -8.60
C LEU A 189 -19.51 20.89 -9.42
N ASN A 190 -20.55 21.41 -8.77
CA ASN A 190 -21.80 21.80 -9.42
C ASN A 190 -21.63 23.10 -10.19
#